data_AF-A0A7U9N8S8-F1
#
_entry.id   AF-A0A7U9N8S8-F1
#
_cell.length_a   1.000
_cell.length_b   1.000
_cell.length_c   1.000
_cell.angle_alpha   90.00
_cell.angle_beta   90.00
_cell.angle_gamma   90.00
#
_symmetry.space_group_name_H-M   'P 1'
#
loop_
_entity.id
_entity.type
_entity.pdbx_description
1 polymer ?
#
loop_
_entity_poly.entity_id
_entity_poly.type
_entity_poly.pdbx_seq_one_letter_code
_entity_poly.pdbx_strand_id
1 'polypeptide(L)'
;MIYSFYGRLSVASTDTDKFASSNLPPTYFCYGTRDPFVGEFEECVEALKEAGVPVEVNVLEGRPHGYSYTEGWIPAYDAWLTGIFENN
;
A
#
# COMPACT_ATOMS: atom_id res chain seq x y z
N MET A 1 3.61 1.17 -10.84
CA MET A 1 4.90 0.59 -10.42
C MET A 1 4.61 -0.40 -9.30
N ILE A 2 4.65 -1.71 -9.59
CA ILE A 2 4.54 -2.75 -8.56
C ILE A 2 5.92 -2.87 -7.90
N TYR A 3 5.97 -2.59 -6.60
CA TYR A 3 7.17 -2.75 -5.78
C TYR A 3 7.00 -4.01 -4.93
N SER A 4 7.89 -4.99 -5.08
CA SER A 4 7.89 -6.23 -4.28
C SER A 4 9.26 -6.35 -3.62
N PHE A 5 9.26 -6.35 -2.28
CA PHE A 5 10.47 -6.42 -1.46
C PHE A 5 10.45 -7.72 -0.63
N TYR A 6 11.59 -8.41 -0.61
CA TYR A 6 11.81 -9.62 0.19
C TYR A 6 13.00 -9.34 1.14
N GLY A 7 12.74 -8.75 2.31
CA GLY A 7 13.77 -8.43 3.30
C GLY A 7 13.28 -7.60 4.50
N ARG A 8 14.17 -7.25 5.45
CA ARG A 8 13.87 -6.50 6.71
C ARG A 8 14.41 -5.06 6.71
N LEU A 9 14.45 -4.39 5.56
CA LEU A 9 15.26 -3.17 5.36
C LEU A 9 14.46 -1.90 5.04
N SER A 10 13.13 -1.91 5.16
CA SER A 10 12.33 -0.68 5.08
C SER A 10 11.21 -0.74 6.09
N VAL A 11 11.44 -0.09 7.23
CA VAL A 11 10.36 0.29 8.15
C VAL A 11 9.52 1.32 7.40
N ALA A 12 8.21 1.12 7.37
CA ALA A 12 7.31 2.06 6.72
C ALA A 12 7.43 3.44 7.41
N SER A 13 7.46 4.52 6.62
CA SER A 13 7.51 5.87 7.19
C SER A 13 6.13 6.26 7.72
N THR A 14 6.11 6.94 8.86
CA THR A 14 4.90 7.48 9.49
C THR A 14 4.99 9.00 9.66
N ASP A 15 5.88 9.65 8.90
CA ASP A 15 6.15 11.09 8.98
C ASP A 15 5.10 11.87 8.16
N THR A 16 4.02 12.26 8.83
CA THR A 16 2.87 12.95 8.24
C THR A 16 3.24 14.30 7.65
N ASP A 17 4.07 15.10 8.33
CA ASP A 17 4.55 16.41 7.85
C ASP A 17 5.34 16.26 6.55
N LYS A 18 6.20 15.24 6.48
CA LYS A 18 6.95 14.94 5.27
C LYS A 18 6.06 14.46 4.14
N PHE A 19 5.04 13.64 4.43
CA PHE A 19 4.07 13.23 3.42
C PHE A 19 3.25 14.41 2.90
N ALA A 20 2.75 15.27 3.78
CA ALA A 20 1.92 16.42 3.41
C ALA A 20 2.70 17.47 2.59
N SER A 21 3.98 17.66 2.92
CA SER A 21 4.88 18.53 2.15
C SER A 21 5.40 17.89 0.85
N SER A 22 5.16 16.59 0.66
CA SER A 22 5.51 15.87 -0.56
C SER A 22 4.31 15.83 -1.51
N ASN A 23 4.52 16.09 -2.80
CA ASN A 23 3.48 15.92 -3.82
C ASN A 23 3.34 14.44 -4.22
N LEU A 24 2.94 13.60 -3.26
CA LEU A 24 2.85 12.15 -3.45
C LEU A 24 1.68 11.80 -4.38
N PRO A 25 1.86 10.86 -5.31
CA PRO A 25 0.75 10.35 -6.11
C PRO A 25 -0.20 9.50 -5.24
N PRO A 26 -1.43 9.23 -5.72
CA PRO A 26 -2.29 8.21 -5.14
C PRO A 26 -1.52 6.90 -4.91
N THR A 27 -1.72 6.30 -3.74
CA THR A 27 -0.94 5.15 -3.29
C THR A 27 -1.83 3.93 -3.10
N TYR A 28 -1.34 2.75 -3.46
CA TYR A 28 -2.04 1.49 -3.30
C TYR A 28 -1.27 0.57 -2.36
N PHE A 29 -1.94 0.07 -1.34
CA PHE A 29 -1.43 -0.95 -0.42
C PHE A 29 -2.11 -2.30 -0.68
N CYS A 30 -1.31 -3.36 -0.66
CA CYS A 30 -1.81 -4.71 -0.56
C CYS A 30 -0.97 -5.49 0.45
N TYR A 31 -1.62 -6.07 1.45
CA TYR A 31 -0.96 -6.85 2.48
C TYR A 31 -1.90 -7.91 3.06
N GLY A 32 -1.31 -8.96 3.61
CA GLY A 32 -2.06 -10.03 4.26
C GLY A 32 -2.20 -9.82 5.77
N THR A 33 -3.30 -10.27 6.37
CA THR A 33 -3.54 -10.09 7.82
C THR A 33 -2.64 -10.94 8.72
N ARG A 34 -1.94 -11.93 8.16
CA ARG A 34 -0.92 -12.73 8.85
C ARG A 34 0.51 -12.34 8.49
N ASP A 35 0.69 -11.22 7.80
CA ASP A 35 2.00 -10.64 7.57
C ASP A 35 2.58 -10.11 8.90
N PRO A 36 3.83 -10.44 9.29
CA PRO A 36 4.43 -9.92 10.51
C PRO A 36 4.56 -8.39 10.52
N PHE A 37 4.44 -7.72 9.38
CA PHE A 37 4.51 -6.27 9.24
C PHE A 37 3.15 -5.59 9.11
N VAL A 38 2.03 -6.31 9.32
CA VAL A 38 0.67 -5.77 9.15
C VAL A 38 0.45 -4.44 9.89
N GLY A 39 0.94 -4.33 11.13
CA GLY A 39 0.84 -3.09 11.91
C GLY A 39 1.64 -1.93 11.30
N GLU A 40 2.82 -2.18 10.73
CA GLU A 40 3.62 -1.15 10.06
C GLU A 40 2.93 -0.63 8.79
N PHE A 41 2.23 -1.51 8.05
CA PHE A 41 1.44 -1.10 6.89
C PHE A 41 0.25 -0.23 7.30
N GLU A 42 -0.47 -0.63 8.35
CA GLU A 42 -1.61 0.12 8.88
C GLU A 42 -1.20 1.51 9.39
N GLU A 43 -0.10 1.60 10.15
CA GLU A 43 0.43 2.88 10.63
C GLU A 43 0.82 3.83 9.49
N CYS A 44 1.46 3.32 8.43
CA CYS A 44 1.83 4.11 7.26
C CYS A 44 0.60 4.55 6.45
N VAL A 45 -0.38 3.68 6.28
CA VAL A 45 -1.66 4.00 5.61
C VAL A 45 -2.37 5.14 6.34
N GLU A 46 -2.44 5.09 7.66
CA GLU A 46 -3.08 6.16 8.44
C GLU A 46 -2.29 7.48 8.35
N ALA A 47 -0.96 7.43 8.42
CA ALA A 47 -0.13 8.63 8.23
C ALA A 47 -0.30 9.27 6.83
N LEU A 48 -0.41 8.45 5.77
CA LEU A 48 -0.65 8.94 4.41
C LEU A 48 -2.04 9.59 4.28
N LYS A 49 -3.08 8.98 4.87
CA LYS A 49 -4.43 9.55 4.89
C LYS A 49 -4.48 10.86 5.67
N GLU A 50 -3.82 10.93 6.83
CA GLU A 50 -3.72 12.15 7.63
C GLU A 50 -3.04 13.28 6.84
N ALA A 51 -2.02 12.95 6.04
CA ALA A 51 -1.34 13.87 5.13
C ALA A 51 -2.17 14.25 3.89
N GLY A 52 -3.38 13.73 3.73
CA GLY A 52 -4.26 14.02 2.59
C GLY A 52 -3.89 13.29 1.29
N VAL A 53 -3.02 12.27 1.35
CA VAL A 53 -2.68 11.44 0.19
C VAL A 53 -3.82 10.46 -0.07
N PRO A 54 -4.35 10.34 -1.30
CA PRO A 54 -5.33 9.32 -1.63
C PRO A 54 -4.72 7.91 -1.49
N VAL A 55 -5.32 7.06 -0.67
CA VAL A 55 -4.85 5.69 -0.44
C VAL A 55 -5.95 4.67 -0.71
N GLU A 56 -5.64 3.67 -1.54
CA GLU A 56 -6.44 2.46 -1.74
C GLU A 56 -5.78 1.29 -0.99
N VAL A 57 -6.57 0.46 -0.30
CA VAL A 57 -6.06 -0.66 0.50
C VAL A 57 -6.79 -1.95 0.15
N ASN A 58 -6.03 -2.96 -0.26
CA ASN A 58 -6.51 -4.32 -0.52
C ASN A 58 -5.95 -5.29 0.52
N VAL A 59 -6.75 -5.56 1.56
CA VAL A 59 -6.38 -6.47 2.65
C VAL A 59 -6.70 -7.92 2.29
N LEU A 60 -5.70 -8.78 2.34
CA LEU A 60 -5.82 -10.21 2.02
C LEU A 60 -5.97 -11.04 3.30
N GLU A 61 -7.20 -11.41 3.62
CA GLU A 61 -7.53 -12.12 4.85
C GLU A 61 -6.82 -13.48 4.97
N GLY A 62 -6.21 -13.74 6.13
CA GLY A 62 -5.52 -14.99 6.46
C GLY A 62 -4.19 -15.22 5.72
N ARG A 63 -3.74 -14.25 4.91
CA ARG A 63 -2.55 -14.41 4.07
C ARG A 63 -1.27 -13.99 4.80
N PRO A 64 -0.21 -14.82 4.76
CA PRO A 64 1.08 -14.47 5.33
C PRO A 64 1.86 -13.57 4.36
N HIS A 65 3.03 -13.11 4.80
CA HIS A 65 3.99 -12.48 3.90
C HIS A 65 4.30 -13.37 2.69
N GLY A 66 4.47 -12.76 1.50
CA GLY A 66 4.74 -13.50 0.27
C GLY A 66 3.55 -14.30 -0.26
N TYR A 67 2.32 -13.79 -0.11
CA TYR A 67 1.04 -14.40 -0.50
C TYR A 67 0.84 -14.69 -2.00
N SER A 68 1.89 -14.59 -2.81
CA SER A 68 1.94 -14.95 -4.24
C SER A 68 0.89 -14.22 -5.09
N TYR A 69 0.66 -14.68 -6.32
CA TYR A 69 -0.20 -14.04 -7.32
C TYR A 69 -1.67 -14.49 -7.30
N THR A 70 -2.02 -15.47 -6.48
CA THR A 70 -3.32 -16.18 -6.55
C THR A 70 -4.49 -15.44 -5.92
N GLU A 71 -4.24 -14.38 -5.16
CA GLU A 71 -5.26 -13.66 -4.39
C GLU A 71 -5.97 -12.57 -5.17
N GLY A 72 -5.79 -12.51 -6.50
CA GLY A 72 -6.47 -11.53 -7.36
C GLY A 72 -6.03 -10.08 -7.16
N TRP A 73 -5.03 -9.82 -6.30
CA TRP A 73 -4.55 -8.46 -6.04
C TRP A 73 -3.88 -7.81 -7.25
N ILE A 74 -3.32 -8.59 -8.19
CA ILE A 74 -2.71 -8.07 -9.41
C ILE A 74 -3.78 -7.46 -10.34
N PRO A 75 -4.85 -8.18 -10.74
CA PRO A 75 -5.97 -7.57 -11.45
C PRO A 75 -6.63 -6.39 -10.72
N ALA A 76 -6.75 -6.46 -9.38
CA ALA A 76 -7.30 -5.36 -8.59
C ALA A 76 -6.42 -4.10 -8.67
N TYR A 77 -5.11 -4.27 -8.56
CA TYR A 77 -4.14 -3.19 -8.75
C TYR A 77 -4.19 -2.60 -10.16
N ASP A 78 -4.28 -3.46 -11.19
CA ASP A 78 -4.37 -3.03 -12.59
C ASP A 78 -5.62 -2.18 -12.85
N ALA A 79 -6.78 -2.62 -12.34
CA ALA A 79 -8.02 -1.86 -12.45
C ALA A 79 -7.93 -0.50 -11.72
N TRP A 80 -7.38 -0.49 -10.51
CA TRP A 80 -7.15 0.75 -9.76
C TRP A 80 -6.22 1.70 -10.52
N LEU A 81 -5.08 1.21 -11.00
CA LEU A 81 -4.08 2.02 -11.70
C LEU A 81 -4.63 2.57 -13.01
N THR A 82 -5.36 1.76 -13.76
CA THR A 82 -6.07 2.19 -14.98
C THR A 82 -7.01 3.34 -14.67
N GLY A 83 -7.83 3.21 -13.61
CA GLY A 83 -8.72 4.29 -13.16
C GLY A 83 -7.99 5.57 -12.78
N ILE A 84 -6.79 5.50 -12.19
CA ILE A 84 -5.97 6.69 -11.91
C ILE A 84 -5.54 7.38 -13.21
N PHE A 85 -5.10 6.63 -14.22
CA PHE A 85 -4.67 7.22 -15.49
C PHE A 85 -5.81 7.77 -16.35
N GLU A 86 -6.98 7.14 -16.30
CA GLU A 86 -8.17 7.60 -17.03
C GLU A 86 -8.79 8.89 -16.44
N ASN A 87 -8.58 9.13 -15.14
CA ASN A 87 -9.14 10.28 -14.42
C ASN A 87 -8.12 11.41 -14.15
N ASN A 88 -6.92 11.34 -14.76
CA ASN A 88 -5.88 12.36 -14.67
C ASN A 88 -5.91 13.36 -15.84
#